data_AF-A0A810MRW6-F1
#
_entry.id   AF-A0A810MRW6-F1
#
_cell.length_a   1.000
_cell.length_b   1.000
_cell.length_c   1.000
_cell.angle_alpha   90.00
_cell.angle_beta   90.00
_cell.angle_gamma   90.00
#
_symmetry.space_group_name_H-M   'P 1'
#
loop_
_entity.id
_entity.type
_entity.pdbx_description
1 polymer ?
#
loop_
_entity_poly.entity_id
_entity_poly.type
_entity_poly.pdbx_seq_one_letter_code
_entity_poly.pdbx_strand_id
1 'polypeptide(L)'
;MTPATPDELVAALLPPALELTTAYVTSDADPSLYWEALHRVVGESLTGAEPGRAVAELLVGLSALAGLLLDQLAEAGDRDRTQVLAELHRTYLTH
;
A
#
# COMPACT_ATOMS: atom_id res chain seq x y z
N MET A 1 4.37 -15.62 24.38
CA MET A 1 3.79 -14.69 23.41
C MET A 1 3.21 -15.51 22.28
N THR A 2 1.91 -15.41 22.02
CA THR A 2 1.29 -16.03 20.84
C THR A 2 1.75 -15.26 19.60
N PRO A 3 2.18 -15.92 18.51
CA PRO A 3 2.51 -15.22 17.28
C PRO A 3 1.24 -14.53 16.74
N ALA A 4 1.40 -13.30 16.22
CA ALA A 4 0.31 -12.58 15.58
C ALA A 4 -0.24 -13.39 14.40
N THR A 5 -1.56 -13.36 14.22
CA THR A 5 -2.19 -13.93 13.03
C THR A 5 -1.82 -13.10 11.78
N PRO A 6 -1.91 -13.67 10.56
CA PRO A 6 -1.65 -12.93 9.33
C PRO A 6 -2.49 -11.65 9.21
N ASP A 7 -3.75 -11.68 9.65
CA ASP A 7 -4.65 -10.53 9.59
C ASP A 7 -4.25 -9.43 10.58
N GLU A 8 -3.83 -9.80 11.79
CA GLU A 8 -3.29 -8.84 12.78
C GLU A 8 -1.98 -8.21 12.31
N LEU A 9 -1.13 -8.99 11.64
CA LEU A 9 0.09 -8.49 11.02
C LEU A 9 -0.25 -7.48 9.91
N VAL A 10 -1.17 -7.82 9.01
CA VAL A 10 -1.61 -6.91 7.94
C VAL A 10 -2.21 -5.63 8.52
N ALA A 11 -3.08 -5.73 9.53
CA ALA A 11 -3.69 -4.57 10.16
C ALA A 11 -2.65 -3.61 10.76
N ALA A 12 -1.55 -4.14 11.32
CA ALA A 12 -0.46 -3.33 11.85
C ALA A 12 0.38 -2.63 10.76
N LEU A 13 0.39 -3.18 9.53
CA LEU A 13 1.20 -2.69 8.40
C LEU A 13 0.42 -1.76 7.46
N LEU A 14 -0.90 -1.68 7.58
CA LEU A 14 -1.74 -0.80 6.77
C LEU A 14 -1.55 0.70 6.99
N PRO A 15 -1.32 1.22 8.22
CA PRO A 15 -1.31 2.67 8.43
C PRO A 15 -0.29 3.43 7.57
N PRO A 16 0.99 3.00 7.47
CA PRO A 16 1.96 3.67 6.59
C PRO A 16 1.58 3.60 5.11
N ALA A 17 0.99 2.48 4.66
CA ALA A 17 0.53 2.31 3.28
C ALA A 17 -0.66 3.22 2.94
N LEU A 18 -1.61 3.34 3.88
CA LEU A 18 -2.77 4.23 3.76
C LEU A 18 -2.35 5.69 3.74
N GLU A 19 -1.36 6.06 4.54
CA GLU A 19 -0.80 7.40 4.54
C GLU A 19 -0.23 7.79 3.17
N LEU A 20 0.66 6.95 2.61
CA LEU A 20 1.26 7.22 1.29
C LEU A 20 0.21 7.30 0.19
N THR A 21 -0.79 6.41 0.23
CA THR A 21 -1.89 6.39 -0.74
C THR A 21 -2.77 7.63 -0.60
N THR A 22 -3.06 8.06 0.63
CA THR A 22 -3.82 9.29 0.90
C THR A 22 -3.06 10.51 0.39
N ALA A 23 -1.75 10.59 0.70
CA ALA A 23 -0.90 11.68 0.25
C ALA A 23 -0.84 11.75 -1.28
N TYR A 24 -0.73 10.60 -1.97
CA TYR A 24 -0.79 10.52 -3.42
C TYR A 24 -2.10 11.07 -3.99
N VAL A 25 -3.25 10.66 -3.45
CA VAL A 25 -4.58 11.13 -3.89
C VAL A 25 -4.74 12.64 -3.69
N THR A 26 -4.18 13.20 -2.62
CA THR A 26 -4.24 14.65 -2.36
C THR A 26 -3.16 15.47 -3.08
N SER A 27 -2.17 14.81 -3.70
CA SER A 27 -0.99 15.48 -4.27
C SER A 27 -1.27 16.29 -5.54
N ASP A 28 -2.42 16.09 -6.19
CA ASP A 28 -2.84 16.92 -7.32
C ASP A 28 -3.00 18.40 -6.93
N ALA A 29 -3.38 18.68 -5.67
CA ALA A 29 -3.50 20.03 -5.15
C ALA A 29 -2.17 20.59 -4.63
N ASP A 30 -1.30 19.71 -4.11
CA ASP A 30 0.03 20.06 -3.62
C ASP A 30 0.98 18.85 -3.73
N PRO A 31 1.87 18.82 -4.74
CA PRO A 31 2.80 17.71 -4.96
C PRO A 31 3.79 17.49 -3.81
N SER A 32 4.01 18.49 -2.94
CA SER A 32 4.94 18.35 -1.81
C SER A 32 4.43 17.38 -0.76
N LEU A 33 3.11 17.25 -0.60
CA LEU A 33 2.47 16.37 0.40
C LEU A 33 2.87 14.90 0.23
N TYR A 34 2.98 14.43 -1.02
CA TYR A 34 3.43 13.07 -1.28
C TYR A 34 4.89 12.87 -0.85
N TRP A 35 5.77 13.81 -1.18
CA TRP A 35 7.17 13.72 -0.83
C TRP A 35 7.41 13.84 0.67
N GLU A 36 6.66 14.70 1.37
CA GLU A 36 6.71 14.82 2.82
C GLU A 36 6.27 13.52 3.52
N ALA A 37 5.16 12.93 3.08
CA ALA A 37 4.68 11.65 3.60
C ALA A 37 5.69 10.52 3.31
N LEU A 38 6.24 10.47 2.09
CA LEU A 38 7.26 9.49 1.72
C LEU A 38 8.52 9.63 2.59
N HIS A 39 9.03 10.85 2.76
CA HIS A 39 10.20 11.08 3.59
C HIS A 39 9.96 10.75 5.05
N ARG A 40 8.74 10.98 5.56
CA ARG A 40 8.39 10.59 6.92
C ARG A 40 8.30 9.07 7.07
N VAL A 41 7.46 8.39 6.28
CA VAL A 41 7.25 6.94 6.36
C VAL A 41 8.54 6.16 6.12
N VAL A 42 9.28 6.52 5.07
CA VAL A 42 10.53 5.84 4.73
C VAL A 42 11.66 6.29 5.66
N GLY A 43 11.72 7.56 6.02
CA GLY A 43 12.74 8.08 6.95
C GLY A 43 12.63 7.48 8.35
N GLU A 44 11.41 7.33 8.88
CA GLU A 44 11.13 6.60 10.12
C GLU A 44 11.58 5.14 10.01
N SER A 45 11.34 4.50 8.86
CA SER A 45 11.78 3.14 8.59
C SER A 45 13.31 3.00 8.53
N LEU A 46 14.01 4.00 8.02
CA LEU A 46 15.47 3.97 7.82
C LEU A 46 16.29 4.38 9.05
N THR A 47 15.68 5.04 10.03
CA THR A 47 16.37 5.50 11.25
C THR A 47 16.35 4.48 12.38
N GLY A 48 15.64 3.37 12.21
CA GLY A 48 15.54 2.27 13.17
C GLY A 48 16.73 1.30 13.16
N ALA A 49 16.74 0.37 14.12
CA ALA A 49 17.78 -0.65 14.26
C ALA A 49 17.79 -1.68 13.12
N GLU A 50 16.66 -1.88 12.43
CA GLU A 50 16.48 -2.90 11.38
C GLU A 50 15.79 -2.28 10.14
N PRO A 51 16.50 -1.43 9.37
CA PRO A 51 15.90 -0.68 8.27
C PRO A 51 15.39 -1.57 7.12
N GLY A 52 16.08 -2.68 6.85
CA GLY A 52 15.64 -3.64 5.83
C GLY A 52 14.31 -4.30 6.19
N ARG A 53 14.10 -4.59 7.48
CA ARG A 53 12.84 -5.13 7.97
C ARG A 53 11.71 -4.11 7.84
N ALA A 54 11.94 -2.86 8.23
CA ALA A 54 10.95 -1.81 8.15
C ALA A 54 10.50 -1.54 6.69
N VAL A 55 11.44 -1.54 5.74
CA VAL A 55 11.11 -1.45 4.30
C VAL A 55 10.28 -2.66 3.83
N ALA A 56 10.63 -3.88 4.26
CA ALA A 56 9.85 -5.06 3.93
C ALA A 56 8.42 -5.01 4.50
N GLU A 57 8.28 -4.56 5.74
CA GLU A 57 7.00 -4.33 6.42
C GLU A 57 6.15 -3.29 5.66
N LEU A 58 6.74 -2.20 5.18
CA LEU A 58 6.07 -1.22 4.32
C LEU A 58 5.60 -1.84 2.99
N LEU A 59 6.44 -2.62 2.31
CA LEU A 59 6.08 -3.28 1.05
C LEU A 59 4.93 -4.28 1.23
N VAL A 60 4.92 -5.01 2.35
CA VAL A 60 3.82 -5.90 2.72
C VAL A 60 2.53 -5.10 2.96
N GLY A 61 2.61 -3.99 3.70
CA GLY A 61 1.47 -3.09 3.91
C GLY A 61 0.89 -2.54 2.61
N LEU A 62 1.74 -2.08 1.68
CA LEU A 62 1.34 -1.60 0.35
C LEU A 62 0.68 -2.71 -0.48
N SER A 63 1.23 -3.93 -0.44
CA SER A 63 0.67 -5.08 -1.15
C SER A 63 -0.70 -5.49 -0.61
N ALA A 64 -0.86 -5.49 0.72
CA ALA A 64 -2.14 -5.77 1.37
C ALA A 64 -3.19 -4.71 1.04
N LEU A 65 -2.81 -3.42 1.10
CA LEU A 65 -3.70 -2.33 0.72
C LEU A 65 -4.14 -2.45 -0.75
N ALA A 66 -3.23 -2.79 -1.67
CA ALA A 66 -3.57 -3.02 -3.07
C ALA A 66 -4.58 -4.16 -3.23
N GLY A 67 -4.43 -5.25 -2.48
CA GLY A 67 -5.41 -6.34 -2.43
C GLY A 67 -6.79 -5.90 -1.97
N LEU A 68 -6.85 -5.12 -0.87
CA LEU A 68 -8.12 -4.57 -0.35
C LEU A 68 -8.80 -3.64 -1.37
N LEU A 69 -8.03 -2.76 -2.02
CA LEU A 69 -8.56 -1.86 -3.05
C LEU A 69 -9.06 -2.63 -4.28
N LEU A 70 -8.36 -3.69 -4.69
CA LEU A 70 -8.81 -4.57 -5.77
C LEU A 70 -10.11 -5.29 -5.42
N ASP A 71 -10.24 -5.80 -4.19
CA ASP A 71 -11.47 -6.45 -3.74
C ASP A 71 -12.65 -5.45 -3.74
N GLN A 72 -12.43 -4.20 -3.29
CA GLN A 72 -13.45 -3.14 -3.35
C GLN A 72 -13.83 -2.75 -4.79
N LEU A 73 -12.87 -2.67 -5.70
CA LEU A 73 -13.12 -2.38 -7.12
C LEU A 73 -13.87 -3.52 -7.83
N ALA A 74 -13.53 -4.76 -7.48
CA ALA A 74 -14.20 -5.95 -7.98
C ALA A 74 -15.66 -5.97 -7.53
N GLU A 75 -15.92 -5.73 -6.24
CA GLU A 75 -17.26 -5.64 -5.66
C GLU A 75 -18.09 -4.52 -6.30
N ALA A 76 -17.54 -3.31 -6.39
CA ALA A 76 -18.23 -2.16 -7.00
C ALA A 76 -18.54 -2.36 -8.50
N GLY A 77 -17.76 -3.20 -9.18
CA GLY A 77 -17.91 -3.48 -10.60
C GLY A 77 -18.69 -4.76 -10.92
N ASP A 78 -19.14 -5.53 -9.93
CA ASP A 78 -19.67 -6.90 -10.10
C ASP A 78 -18.76 -7.79 -10.97
N ARG A 79 -17.45 -7.74 -10.68
CA ARG A 79 -16.40 -8.45 -11.43
C ARG A 79 -15.55 -9.30 -10.50
N ASP A 80 -14.84 -10.27 -11.08
CA ASP A 80 -13.82 -11.01 -10.34
C ASP A 80 -12.52 -10.20 -10.23
N ARG A 81 -11.82 -10.31 -9.10
CA ARG A 81 -10.56 -9.59 -8.85
C ARG A 81 -9.50 -9.85 -9.93
N THR A 82 -9.45 -11.05 -10.49
CA THR A 82 -8.49 -11.42 -11.54
C THR A 82 -8.78 -10.70 -12.85
N GLN A 83 -10.05 -10.40 -13.14
CA GLN A 83 -10.45 -9.63 -14.30
C GLN A 83 -10.01 -8.17 -14.18
N VAL A 84 -10.21 -7.57 -12.99
CA VAL A 84 -9.75 -6.19 -12.68
C VAL A 84 -8.23 -6.10 -12.82
N LEU A 85 -7.49 -7.05 -12.23
CA LEU A 85 -6.03 -7.07 -12.34
C LEU A 85 -5.55 -7.29 -13.78
N ALA A 86 -6.18 -8.19 -14.54
CA ALA A 86 -5.83 -8.42 -15.94
C ALA A 86 -6.06 -7.17 -16.80
N GLU A 87 -7.08 -6.37 -16.50
CA GLU A 87 -7.33 -5.10 -17.16
C GLU A 87 -6.27 -4.06 -16.83
N LEU A 88 -5.91 -3.88 -15.55
CA LEU A 88 -4.82 -2.99 -15.14
C LEU A 88 -3.49 -3.39 -15.80
N HIS A 89 -3.17 -4.69 -15.80
CA HIS A 89 -1.97 -5.22 -16.45
C HIS A 89 -1.97 -4.89 -17.95
N ARG A 90 -3.11 -5.04 -18.62
CA ARG A 90 -3.23 -4.72 -20.05
C ARG A 90 -2.97 -3.24 -20.34
N THR A 91 -3.54 -2.37 -19.50
CA THR A 91 -3.48 -0.91 -19.68
C THR A 91 -2.08 -0.35 -19.44
N TYR A 92 -1.34 -0.89 -18.46
CA TYR A 92 -0.10 -0.28 -17.98
C TYR A 92 1.17 -1.10 -18.20
N LEU A 93 1.08 -2.39 -18.55
CA LEU A 93 2.24 -3.30 -18.59
C LEU A 93 2.40 -4.09 -19.88
N THR A 94 1.37 -4.17 -20.72
CA THR A 94 1.53 -4.63 -22.12
C THR A 94 1.52 -3.44 -23.06
N HIS A 95 2.70 -2.85 -23.24
CA HIS A 95 3.01 -1.96 -24.37
C HIS A 95 3.58 -2.77 -25.54
#